data_AF-A0A1H7GCS5-F1
#
_entry.id   AF-A0A1H7GCS5-F1
#
_cell.length_a   1.000
_cell.length_b   1.000
_cell.length_c   1.000
_cell.angle_alpha   90.00
_cell.angle_beta   90.00
_cell.angle_gamma   90.00
#
_symmetry.space_group_name_H-M   'P 1'
#
loop_
_entity.id
_entity.type
_entity.pdbx_description
1 polymer ?
#
loop_
_entity_poly.entity_id
_entity_poly.type
_entity_poly.pdbx_seq_one_letter_code
_entity_poly.pdbx_strand_id
1 'polypeptide(L)'
;MKIVPKRLYAAVVHSSVFLGVATIGEIYVASSLAGIEPNAALLVGFLITVGIYNFDKLADLDADEANYAGRTAFVAAHPKLYAGFSALAIIGALGLSISRGGLYGLGLTLFPGVVAVFYSFPLLPIPSADRLKDIFLVNTVVVALAWAVLVAFVPLAVVAGQSQYVAGAVVAAVWFFIRSAISVEVHNVRDVAGDKENGVATLPTVVGVRRTQLILYAMEVLSLGLLVGAAWLEYVPIWAPIALLPAIVYSVWITYALTGTSRSVERLCTLRDGEGVLMVLGVVVALSGVVPVPV
;
A
#
# COMPACT_ATOMS: atom_id res chain seq x y z
N MET A 1 -10.26 -24.68 -22.01
CA MET A 1 -9.50 -23.46 -22.36
C MET A 1 -8.45 -23.19 -21.28
N LYS A 2 -7.20 -23.64 -21.46
CA LYS A 2 -6.07 -23.23 -20.60
C LYS A 2 -5.40 -22.05 -21.30
N ILE A 3 -5.95 -20.86 -21.10
CA ILE A 3 -5.66 -19.65 -21.90
C ILE A 3 -4.25 -19.09 -21.61
N VAL A 4 -3.60 -19.53 -20.54
CA VAL A 4 -2.28 -19.03 -20.14
C VAL A 4 -1.32 -20.21 -19.90
N PRO A 5 -0.13 -20.24 -20.54
CA PRO A 5 0.90 -21.24 -20.26
C PRO A 5 1.20 -21.26 -18.74
N LYS A 6 1.31 -22.44 -18.12
CA LYS A 6 1.59 -22.55 -16.66
C LYS A 6 2.78 -21.69 -16.21
N ARG A 7 3.79 -21.52 -17.07
CA ARG A 7 4.96 -20.66 -16.83
C ARG A 7 4.65 -19.16 -16.88
N LEU A 8 3.78 -18.72 -17.79
CA LEU A 8 3.34 -17.33 -17.86
C LEU A 8 2.38 -17.00 -16.71
N TYR A 9 1.51 -17.95 -16.33
CA TYR A 9 0.68 -17.85 -15.14
C TYR A 9 1.54 -17.76 -13.87
N ALA A 10 2.52 -18.66 -13.70
CA ALA A 10 3.47 -18.60 -12.60
C ALA A 10 4.28 -17.30 -12.61
N ALA A 11 4.74 -16.82 -13.77
CA ALA A 11 5.46 -15.55 -13.86
C ALA A 11 4.58 -14.37 -13.47
N VAL A 12 3.32 -14.29 -13.90
CA VAL A 12 2.40 -13.20 -13.56
C VAL A 12 1.95 -13.28 -12.09
N VAL A 13 1.63 -14.48 -11.59
CA VAL A 13 1.15 -14.71 -10.22
C VAL A 13 2.27 -14.61 -9.18
N HIS A 14 3.49 -15.01 -9.52
CA HIS A 14 4.64 -14.88 -8.62
C HIS A 14 5.41 -13.55 -8.80
N SER A 15 5.25 -12.85 -9.93
CA SER A 15 5.76 -11.49 -10.08
C SER A 15 4.96 -10.48 -9.26
N SER A 16 5.59 -9.36 -8.94
CA SER A 16 4.96 -8.24 -8.24
C SER A 16 4.10 -7.35 -9.15
N VAL A 17 3.74 -7.83 -10.35
CA VAL A 17 2.95 -7.07 -11.34
C VAL A 17 1.55 -6.78 -10.84
N PHE A 18 0.88 -7.73 -10.19
CA PHE A 18 -0.43 -7.48 -9.57
C PHE A 18 -0.36 -6.33 -8.57
N LEU A 19 0.66 -6.32 -7.73
CA LEU A 19 0.89 -5.26 -6.76
C LEU A 19 1.18 -3.93 -7.45
N GLY A 20 1.99 -3.92 -8.52
CA GLY A 20 2.21 -2.72 -9.33
C GLY A 20 0.91 -2.16 -9.93
N VAL A 21 0.01 -3.02 -10.40
CA VAL A 21 -1.31 -2.61 -10.92
C VAL A 21 -2.20 -2.07 -9.80
N ALA A 22 -2.16 -2.66 -8.61
CA ALA A 22 -2.84 -2.11 -7.44
C ALA A 22 -2.33 -0.69 -7.12
N THR A 23 -1.01 -0.47 -7.14
CA THR A 23 -0.41 0.86 -6.94
C THR A 23 -0.87 1.89 -7.99
N ILE A 24 -1.09 1.49 -9.25
CA ILE A 24 -1.71 2.38 -10.25
C ILE A 24 -3.08 2.85 -9.75
N GLY A 25 -3.90 1.94 -9.26
CA GLY A 25 -5.22 2.25 -8.72
C GLY A 25 -5.15 3.20 -7.52
N GLU A 26 -4.24 2.96 -6.59
CA GLU A 26 -4.03 3.81 -5.43
C GLU A 26 -3.58 5.23 -5.81
N ILE A 27 -2.60 5.36 -6.71
CA ILE A 27 -2.15 6.67 -7.21
C ILE A 27 -3.27 7.37 -7.98
N TYR A 28 -4.07 6.63 -8.75
CA TYR A 28 -5.22 7.21 -9.45
C TYR A 28 -6.25 7.78 -8.47
N VAL A 29 -6.58 7.04 -7.41
CA VAL A 29 -7.49 7.50 -6.35
C VAL A 29 -6.92 8.72 -5.63
N ALA A 30 -5.65 8.67 -5.23
CA ALA A 30 -4.98 9.79 -4.56
C ALA A 30 -4.91 11.05 -5.44
N SER A 31 -4.59 10.88 -6.72
CA SER A 31 -4.58 11.98 -7.69
C SER A 31 -5.97 12.58 -7.85
N SER A 32 -7.01 11.74 -7.93
CA SER A 32 -8.40 12.20 -8.05
C SER A 32 -8.89 12.95 -6.81
N LEU A 33 -8.51 12.50 -5.60
CA LEU A 33 -8.76 13.23 -4.36
C LEU A 33 -8.06 14.60 -4.35
N ALA A 34 -6.84 14.67 -4.89
CA ALA A 34 -6.07 15.90 -4.99
C ALA A 34 -6.49 16.81 -6.15
N GLY A 35 -7.43 16.40 -7.01
CA GLY A 35 -7.81 17.14 -8.21
C GLY A 35 -6.76 17.10 -9.33
N ILE A 36 -5.82 16.16 -9.27
CA ILE A 36 -4.74 15.97 -10.24
C ILE A 36 -5.17 14.97 -11.32
N GLU A 37 -5.04 15.35 -12.59
CA GLU A 37 -5.30 14.44 -13.71
C GLU A 37 -4.28 13.28 -13.78
N PRO A 38 -4.69 12.09 -14.28
CA PRO A 38 -3.80 10.96 -14.53
C PRO A 38 -2.54 11.37 -15.30
N ASN A 39 -1.38 11.08 -14.72
CA ASN A 39 -0.09 11.48 -15.26
C ASN A 39 0.98 10.38 -15.13
N ALA A 40 2.24 10.72 -15.41
CA ALA A 40 3.37 9.79 -15.38
C ALA A 40 3.56 9.09 -14.02
N ALA A 41 3.06 9.65 -12.93
CA ALA A 41 3.14 9.06 -11.59
C ALA A 41 2.52 7.66 -11.52
N LEU A 42 1.50 7.36 -12.32
CA LEU A 42 0.91 6.03 -12.40
C LEU A 42 1.95 4.98 -12.82
N LEU A 43 2.73 5.31 -13.86
CA LEU A 43 3.79 4.43 -14.34
C LEU A 43 4.98 4.41 -13.38
N VAL A 44 5.31 5.53 -12.73
CA VAL A 44 6.35 5.57 -11.69
C VAL A 44 5.99 4.61 -10.55
N GLY A 45 4.76 4.70 -10.01
CA GLY A 45 4.27 3.84 -8.95
C GLY A 45 4.26 2.36 -9.32
N PHE A 46 3.81 2.05 -10.54
CA PHE A 46 3.87 0.68 -11.07
C PHE A 46 5.30 0.14 -11.08
N LEU A 47 6.23 0.88 -11.71
CA LEU A 47 7.60 0.45 -11.89
C LEU A 47 8.35 0.32 -10.57
N ILE A 48 8.22 1.30 -9.67
CA ILE A 48 8.92 1.27 -8.38
C ILE A 48 8.41 0.12 -7.50
N THR A 49 7.10 -0.13 -7.50
CA THR A 49 6.49 -1.24 -6.75
C THR A 49 6.96 -2.59 -7.29
N VAL A 50 6.87 -2.80 -8.60
CA VAL A 50 7.36 -4.04 -9.23
C VAL A 50 8.85 -4.23 -8.95
N GLY A 51 9.63 -3.16 -9.05
CA GLY A 51 11.06 -3.14 -8.80
C GLY A 51 11.42 -3.57 -7.39
N ILE A 52 10.91 -2.86 -6.39
CA ILE A 52 11.20 -3.11 -4.97
C ILE A 52 10.72 -4.50 -4.55
N TYR A 53 9.48 -4.88 -4.87
CA TYR A 53 8.96 -6.17 -4.41
C TYR A 53 9.56 -7.38 -5.13
N ASN A 54 10.02 -7.24 -6.38
CA ASN A 54 10.79 -8.32 -7.01
C ASN A 54 12.19 -8.45 -6.39
N PHE A 55 12.80 -7.34 -5.96
CA PHE A 55 14.07 -7.36 -5.23
C PHE A 55 13.91 -7.99 -3.85
N ASP A 56 12.87 -7.61 -3.13
CA ASP A 56 12.51 -8.14 -1.81
C ASP A 56 12.37 -9.67 -1.83
N LYS A 57 11.55 -10.20 -2.75
CA LYS A 57 11.41 -11.66 -2.98
C LYS A 57 12.72 -12.38 -3.30
N LEU A 58 13.68 -11.68 -3.91
CA LEU A 58 14.98 -12.25 -4.24
C LEU A 58 15.93 -12.21 -3.03
N ALA A 59 15.83 -11.19 -2.19
CA ALA A 59 16.64 -11.02 -0.99
C ALA A 59 16.20 -11.95 0.15
N ASP A 60 14.90 -12.19 0.30
CA ASP A 60 14.31 -12.87 1.46
C ASP A 60 13.85 -14.31 1.15
N LEU A 61 14.55 -15.02 0.24
CA LEU A 61 14.20 -16.38 -0.16
C LEU A 61 14.05 -17.34 1.04
N ASP A 62 15.01 -17.33 1.96
CA ASP A 62 15.02 -18.24 3.13
C ASP A 62 13.90 -17.90 4.12
N ALA A 63 13.63 -16.61 4.34
CA ALA A 63 12.58 -16.15 5.24
C ALA A 63 11.17 -16.43 4.68
N ASP A 64 11.01 -16.36 3.36
CA ASP A 64 9.75 -16.59 2.67
C ASP A 64 9.43 -18.08 2.45
N GLU A 65 10.41 -18.98 2.50
CA GLU A 65 10.19 -20.41 2.19
C GLU A 65 9.10 -21.04 3.06
N ALA A 66 9.08 -20.71 4.35
CA ALA A 66 8.10 -21.23 5.31
C ALA A 66 6.65 -20.82 4.97
N ASN A 67 6.47 -19.61 4.43
CA ASN A 67 5.14 -19.04 4.17
C ASN A 67 4.72 -19.16 2.69
N TYR A 68 5.68 -19.24 1.77
CA TYR A 68 5.47 -19.11 0.33
C TYR A 68 6.34 -20.04 -0.52
N ALA A 69 6.57 -21.28 -0.08
CA ALA A 69 7.45 -22.28 -0.72
C ALA A 69 7.37 -22.34 -2.27
N GLY A 70 6.16 -22.33 -2.84
CA GLY A 70 5.97 -22.37 -4.31
C GLY A 70 6.45 -21.10 -5.03
N ARG A 71 6.26 -19.91 -4.43
CA ARG A 71 6.78 -18.64 -4.94
C ARG A 71 8.30 -18.62 -4.84
N THR A 72 8.82 -18.98 -3.67
CA THR A 72 10.26 -19.02 -3.36
C THR A 72 11.00 -19.92 -4.34
N ALA A 73 10.52 -21.14 -4.57
CA ALA A 73 11.12 -22.07 -5.53
C ALA A 73 11.17 -21.51 -6.97
N PHE A 74 10.13 -20.77 -7.39
CA PHE A 74 10.11 -20.15 -8.71
C PHE A 74 11.10 -18.99 -8.84
N VAL A 75 11.21 -18.14 -7.81
CA VAL A 75 12.15 -17.01 -7.76
C VAL A 75 13.60 -17.53 -7.73
N ALA A 76 13.89 -18.51 -6.86
CA ALA A 76 15.19 -19.15 -6.73
C ALA A 76 15.67 -19.84 -8.03
N ALA A 77 14.73 -20.30 -8.87
CA ALA A 77 15.05 -20.86 -10.18
C ALA A 77 15.42 -19.80 -11.25
N HIS A 78 15.09 -18.52 -11.04
CA HIS A 78 15.30 -17.44 -12.03
C HIS A 78 15.90 -16.14 -11.45
N PRO A 79 16.97 -16.19 -10.63
CA PRO A 79 17.44 -15.04 -9.84
C PRO A 79 17.92 -13.87 -10.73
N LYS A 80 18.64 -14.17 -11.83
CA LYS A 80 19.11 -13.15 -12.79
C LYS A 80 17.96 -12.41 -13.48
N LEU A 81 16.86 -13.12 -13.75
CA LEU A 81 15.68 -12.54 -14.39
C LEU A 81 15.00 -11.56 -13.44
N TYR A 82 14.80 -11.95 -12.18
CA TYR A 82 14.24 -11.08 -11.14
C TYR A 82 15.12 -9.87 -10.86
N ALA A 83 16.43 -10.07 -10.73
CA ALA A 83 17.38 -8.98 -10.54
C ALA A 83 17.38 -8.00 -11.73
N GLY A 84 17.41 -8.51 -12.96
CA GLY A 84 17.39 -7.69 -14.18
C GLY A 84 16.10 -6.88 -14.32
N PHE A 85 14.93 -7.52 -14.15
CA PHE A 85 13.65 -6.81 -14.20
C PHE A 85 13.50 -5.81 -13.05
N SER A 86 13.93 -6.17 -11.85
CA SER A 86 13.91 -5.26 -10.70
C SER A 86 14.76 -4.01 -10.97
N ALA A 87 16.00 -4.19 -11.41
CA ALA A 87 16.90 -3.09 -11.74
C ALA A 87 16.34 -2.20 -12.85
N LEU A 88 15.83 -2.78 -13.94
CA LEU A 88 15.22 -2.03 -15.04
C LEU A 88 13.98 -1.25 -14.59
N ALA A 89 13.13 -1.84 -13.75
CA ALA A 89 11.94 -1.18 -13.23
C ALA A 89 12.30 -0.04 -12.27
N ILE A 90 13.25 -0.23 -11.35
CA ILE A 90 13.73 0.83 -10.45
C ILE A 90 14.37 1.96 -11.26
N ILE A 91 15.30 1.66 -12.17
CA ILE A 91 15.95 2.67 -13.02
C ILE A 91 14.91 3.43 -13.85
N GLY A 92 13.94 2.72 -14.43
CA GLY A 92 12.85 3.32 -15.19
C GLY A 92 11.97 4.23 -14.34
N ALA A 93 11.61 3.82 -13.11
CA ALA A 93 10.83 4.62 -12.18
C ALA A 93 11.57 5.90 -11.78
N LEU A 94 12.85 5.78 -11.40
CA LEU A 94 13.68 6.91 -10.99
C LEU A 94 13.93 7.88 -12.15
N GLY A 95 14.24 7.36 -13.34
CA GLY A 95 14.43 8.16 -14.55
C GLY A 95 13.17 8.89 -15.00
N LEU A 96 12.01 8.23 -14.94
CA LEU A 96 10.74 8.87 -15.25
C LEU A 96 10.37 9.91 -14.19
N SER A 97 10.58 9.59 -12.92
CA SER A 97 10.29 10.49 -11.81
C SER A 97 11.14 11.76 -11.85
N ILE A 98 12.47 11.65 -12.04
CA ILE A 98 13.33 12.82 -12.13
C ILE A 98 13.05 13.66 -13.39
N SER A 99 12.72 13.02 -14.52
CA SER A 99 12.44 13.74 -15.77
C SER A 99 11.11 14.51 -15.73
N ARG A 100 10.14 14.08 -14.90
CA ARG A 100 8.81 14.71 -14.81
C ARG A 100 8.61 15.56 -13.57
N GLY A 101 9.20 15.18 -12.44
CA GLY A 101 9.05 15.85 -11.14
C GLY A 101 10.36 16.38 -10.54
N GLY A 102 11.46 16.34 -11.27
CA GLY A 102 12.76 16.84 -10.82
C GLY A 102 13.30 16.12 -9.57
N LEU A 103 14.09 16.83 -8.76
CA LEU A 103 14.65 16.29 -7.53
C LEU A 103 13.59 15.92 -6.49
N TYR A 104 12.46 16.66 -6.47
CA TYR A 104 11.35 16.35 -5.57
C TYR A 104 10.70 15.01 -5.92
N GLY A 105 10.38 14.79 -7.19
CA GLY A 105 9.86 13.50 -7.66
C GLY A 105 10.83 12.36 -7.33
N LEU A 106 12.12 12.57 -7.62
CA LEU A 106 13.17 11.59 -7.31
C LEU A 106 13.18 11.22 -5.82
N GLY A 107 13.21 12.22 -4.93
CA GLY A 107 13.22 12.02 -3.48
C GLY A 107 12.00 11.25 -2.99
N LEU A 108 10.81 11.60 -3.48
CA LEU A 108 9.56 10.93 -3.13
C LEU A 108 9.49 9.49 -3.64
N THR A 109 10.07 9.21 -4.81
CA THR A 109 10.13 7.86 -5.38
C THR A 109 11.15 6.97 -4.64
N LEU A 110 12.24 7.56 -4.15
CA LEU A 110 13.25 6.86 -3.34
C LEU A 110 12.78 6.62 -1.91
N PHE A 111 11.87 7.46 -1.39
CA PHE A 111 11.45 7.45 0.01
C PHE A 111 11.06 6.05 0.52
N PRO A 112 10.22 5.25 -0.16
CA PRO A 112 9.88 3.90 0.31
C PRO A 112 11.09 2.97 0.40
N GLY A 113 12.02 3.05 -0.54
CA GLY A 113 13.24 2.25 -0.55
C GLY A 113 14.20 2.63 0.59
N VAL A 114 14.36 3.94 0.84
CA VAL A 114 15.14 4.44 1.98
C VAL A 114 14.53 3.97 3.29
N VAL A 115 13.21 4.09 3.41
CA VAL A 115 12.45 3.61 4.57
C VAL A 115 12.62 2.10 4.76
N ALA A 116 12.53 1.31 3.68
CA ALA A 116 12.72 -0.15 3.73
C ALA A 116 14.13 -0.55 4.20
N VAL A 117 15.17 0.21 3.81
CA VAL A 117 16.54 -0.04 4.29
C VAL A 117 16.64 0.14 5.81
N PHE A 118 16.10 1.23 6.37
CA PHE A 118 16.08 1.42 7.82
C PHE A 118 15.11 0.48 8.56
N TYR A 119 14.09 -0.02 7.85
CA TYR A 119 13.17 -1.02 8.36
C TYR A 119 13.83 -2.39 8.57
N SER A 120 14.63 -2.83 7.59
CA SER A 120 15.19 -4.19 7.56
C SER A 120 16.59 -4.32 8.14
N PHE A 121 17.39 -3.25 8.14
CA PHE A 121 18.80 -3.30 8.58
C PHE A 121 19.06 -2.54 9.88
N PRO A 122 20.00 -3.02 10.71
CA PRO A 122 20.31 -2.39 11.99
C PRO A 122 21.25 -1.20 11.83
N LEU A 123 20.77 -0.16 11.15
CA LEU A 123 21.55 1.01 10.77
C LEU A 123 21.38 2.19 11.73
N LEU A 124 20.41 2.11 12.64
CA LEU A 124 20.11 3.18 13.59
C LEU A 124 20.60 2.78 14.99
N PRO A 125 21.34 3.65 15.70
CA PRO A 125 21.81 3.37 17.06
C PRO A 125 20.68 3.56 18.08
N ILE A 126 19.69 2.66 18.05
CA ILE A 126 18.53 2.70 18.96
C ILE A 126 18.83 1.77 20.15
N PRO A 127 18.89 2.29 21.39
CA PRO A 127 19.29 1.49 22.57
C PRO A 127 18.40 0.27 22.88
N SER A 128 17.17 0.25 22.36
CA SER A 128 16.14 -0.73 22.68
C SER A 128 15.75 -1.64 21.51
N ALA A 129 16.34 -1.44 20.31
CA ALA A 129 15.99 -2.22 19.13
C ALA A 129 17.08 -2.11 18.06
N ASP A 130 17.42 -3.23 17.44
CA ASP A 130 18.39 -3.24 16.35
C ASP A 130 17.78 -2.68 15.06
N ARG A 131 16.49 -2.93 14.75
CA ARG A 131 15.81 -2.48 13.52
C ARG A 131 14.48 -1.76 13.83
N LEU A 132 14.01 -0.89 12.92
CA LEU A 132 12.72 -0.20 13.12
C LEU A 132 11.53 -1.18 13.21
N LYS A 133 11.61 -2.33 12.53
CA LYS A 133 10.57 -3.36 12.60
C LYS A 133 10.45 -4.04 13.96
N ASP A 134 11.48 -3.95 14.79
CA ASP A 134 11.50 -4.55 16.13
C ASP A 134 10.84 -3.63 17.19
N ILE A 135 10.52 -2.38 16.83
CA ILE A 135 9.89 -1.39 17.72
C ILE A 135 8.37 -1.42 17.56
N PHE A 136 7.65 -1.59 18.67
CA PHE A 136 6.19 -1.59 18.73
C PHE A 136 5.59 -0.37 18.02
N LEU A 137 4.61 -0.60 17.13
CA LEU A 137 3.90 0.37 16.27
C LEU A 137 4.75 1.10 15.22
N VAL A 138 6.07 1.20 15.41
CA VAL A 138 6.95 1.79 14.41
C VAL A 138 6.91 0.98 13.13
N ASN A 139 6.83 -0.35 13.21
CA ASN A 139 6.68 -1.21 12.04
C ASN A 139 5.49 -0.78 11.15
N THR A 140 4.31 -0.61 11.75
CA THR A 140 3.07 -0.21 11.08
C THR A 140 3.15 1.21 10.55
N VAL A 141 3.63 2.15 11.36
CA VAL A 141 3.77 3.55 10.96
C VAL A 141 4.73 3.70 9.79
N VAL A 142 5.86 3.02 9.83
CA VAL A 142 6.92 3.10 8.82
C VAL A 142 6.44 2.55 7.48
N VAL A 143 5.79 1.38 7.47
CA VAL A 143 5.22 0.80 6.25
C VAL A 143 4.08 1.67 5.71
N ALA A 144 3.20 2.16 6.58
CA ALA A 144 2.10 3.03 6.17
C ALA A 144 2.57 4.37 5.59
N LEU A 145 3.63 4.96 6.16
CA LEU A 145 4.23 6.20 5.64
C LEU A 145 4.89 5.97 4.27
N ALA A 146 5.62 4.87 4.10
CA ALA A 146 6.27 4.55 2.83
C ALA A 146 5.25 4.54 1.68
N TRP A 147 4.12 3.87 1.88
CA TRP A 147 3.02 3.82 0.91
C TRP A 147 2.33 5.17 0.72
N ALA A 148 1.91 5.80 1.82
CA ALA A 148 1.18 7.07 1.77
C ALA A 148 1.94 8.18 1.05
N VAL A 149 3.24 8.31 1.34
CA VAL A 149 4.07 9.35 0.73
C VAL A 149 4.26 9.10 -0.77
N LEU A 150 4.55 7.86 -1.15
CA LEU A 150 4.69 7.49 -2.56
C LEU A 150 3.40 7.77 -3.33
N VAL A 151 2.28 7.26 -2.82
CA VAL A 151 1.00 7.27 -3.53
C VAL A 151 0.46 8.69 -3.68
N ALA A 152 0.56 9.52 -2.63
CA ALA A 152 -0.05 10.85 -2.62
C ALA A 152 0.84 11.95 -3.21
N PHE A 153 2.16 11.91 -3.02
CA PHE A 153 3.02 13.05 -3.37
C PHE A 153 3.77 12.89 -4.69
N VAL A 154 4.01 11.67 -5.19
CA VAL A 154 4.60 11.50 -6.54
C VAL A 154 3.74 12.16 -7.64
N PRO A 155 2.40 12.00 -7.70
CA PRO A 155 1.59 12.72 -8.67
C PRO A 155 1.65 14.25 -8.50
N LEU A 156 1.76 14.77 -7.27
CA LEU A 156 1.94 16.20 -7.01
C LEU A 156 3.28 16.72 -7.55
N ALA A 157 4.36 15.96 -7.39
CA ALA A 157 5.68 16.34 -7.90
C ALA A 157 5.71 16.42 -9.43
N VAL A 158 4.99 15.52 -10.12
CA VAL A 158 4.89 15.51 -11.59
C VAL A 158 4.19 16.76 -12.14
N VAL A 159 3.24 17.34 -11.40
CA VAL A 159 2.60 18.62 -11.79
C VAL A 159 3.36 19.85 -11.27
N ALA A 160 4.64 19.69 -10.93
CA ALA A 160 5.54 20.72 -10.42
C ALA A 160 5.10 21.36 -9.09
N GLY A 161 4.40 20.62 -8.24
CA GLY A 161 4.08 21.07 -6.87
C GLY A 161 3.18 22.30 -6.82
N GLN A 162 2.29 22.47 -7.81
CA GLN A 162 1.33 23.57 -7.82
C GLN A 162 0.53 23.62 -6.51
N SER A 163 0.56 24.78 -5.86
CA SER A 163 0.04 24.97 -4.49
C SER A 163 -1.43 24.58 -4.34
N GLN A 164 -2.22 24.74 -5.40
CA GLN A 164 -3.65 24.38 -5.42
C GLN A 164 -3.92 22.90 -5.12
N TYR A 165 -3.00 21.99 -5.44
CA TYR A 165 -3.19 20.55 -5.24
C TYR A 165 -2.60 20.05 -3.91
N VAL A 166 -1.86 20.89 -3.18
CA VAL A 166 -1.14 20.48 -1.96
C VAL A 166 -2.10 20.02 -0.88
N ALA A 167 -3.19 20.76 -0.63
CA ALA A 167 -4.16 20.41 0.41
C ALA A 167 -4.79 19.03 0.16
N GLY A 168 -5.27 18.79 -1.07
CA GLY A 168 -5.85 17.51 -1.44
C GLY A 168 -4.83 16.36 -1.43
N ALA A 169 -3.57 16.61 -1.83
CA ALA A 169 -2.50 15.62 -1.72
C ALA A 169 -2.17 15.27 -0.26
N VAL A 170 -2.19 16.24 0.66
CA VAL A 170 -2.01 15.99 2.10
C VAL A 170 -3.17 15.17 2.66
N VAL A 171 -4.41 15.49 2.29
CA VAL A 171 -5.58 14.68 2.68
C VAL A 171 -5.45 13.26 2.15
N ALA A 172 -5.09 13.08 0.88
CA ALA A 172 -4.86 11.77 0.29
C ALA A 172 -3.74 11.00 1.03
N ALA A 173 -2.65 11.66 1.40
CA ALA A 173 -1.55 11.06 2.15
C ALA A 173 -2.02 10.56 3.53
N VAL A 174 -2.71 11.39 4.30
CA VAL A 174 -3.23 11.00 5.63
C VAL A 174 -4.25 9.87 5.49
N TRP A 175 -5.12 9.93 4.47
CA TRP A 175 -6.11 8.89 4.23
C TRP A 175 -5.45 7.55 3.87
N PHE A 176 -4.52 7.53 2.91
CA PHE A 176 -3.78 6.32 2.54
C PHE A 176 -2.86 5.81 3.66
N PHE A 177 -2.35 6.69 4.51
CA PHE A 177 -1.64 6.28 5.73
C PHE A 177 -2.56 5.46 6.64
N ILE A 178 -3.79 5.93 6.88
CA ILE A 178 -4.78 5.18 7.67
C ILE A 178 -5.14 3.86 6.98
N ARG A 179 -5.41 3.86 5.66
CA ARG A 179 -5.72 2.62 4.91
C ARG A 179 -4.60 1.58 5.01
N SER A 180 -3.36 2.03 4.85
CA SER A 180 -2.16 1.20 4.91
C SER A 180 -1.93 0.66 6.31
N ALA A 181 -2.07 1.49 7.35
CA ALA A 181 -1.93 1.06 8.73
C ALA A 181 -2.98 0.00 9.12
N ILE A 182 -4.24 0.16 8.67
CA ILE A 182 -5.26 -0.87 8.86
C ILE A 182 -4.86 -2.16 8.13
N SER A 183 -4.34 -2.06 6.90
CA SER A 183 -3.89 -3.23 6.13
C SER A 183 -2.76 -3.98 6.84
N VAL A 184 -1.75 -3.27 7.34
CA VAL A 184 -0.63 -3.86 8.07
C VAL A 184 -1.11 -4.59 9.32
N GLU A 185 -2.01 -3.98 10.10
CA GLU A 185 -2.49 -4.64 11.32
C GLU A 185 -3.41 -5.83 11.05
N VAL A 186 -4.15 -5.84 9.94
CA VAL A 186 -4.86 -7.05 9.47
C VAL A 186 -3.88 -8.18 9.19
N HIS A 187 -2.74 -7.88 8.56
CA HIS A 187 -1.68 -8.86 8.33
C HIS A 187 -1.01 -9.31 9.63
N ASN A 188 -0.74 -8.40 10.57
CA ASN A 188 -0.21 -8.77 11.89
C ASN A 188 -1.16 -9.71 12.66
N VAL A 189 -2.49 -9.63 12.44
CA VAL A 189 -3.45 -10.57 13.04
C VAL A 189 -3.26 -12.00 12.51
N ARG A 190 -2.89 -12.16 11.23
CA ARG A 190 -2.52 -13.47 10.66
C ARG A 190 -1.27 -14.03 11.35
N ASP A 191 -0.31 -13.15 11.64
CA ASP A 191 1.05 -13.53 12.02
C ASP A 191 1.25 -13.63 13.55
N VAL A 192 0.20 -13.40 14.36
CA VAL A 192 0.25 -13.40 15.84
C VAL A 192 0.98 -14.60 16.44
N ALA A 193 0.76 -15.81 15.92
CA ALA A 193 1.38 -17.01 16.47
C ALA A 193 2.91 -16.98 16.25
N GLY A 194 3.35 -16.71 15.02
CA GLY A 194 4.77 -16.61 14.68
C GLY A 194 5.43 -15.40 15.32
N ASP A 195 4.75 -14.25 15.39
CA ASP A 195 5.27 -13.04 16.05
C ASP A 195 5.50 -13.28 17.55
N LYS A 196 4.59 -13.98 18.23
CA LYS A 196 4.77 -14.33 19.65
C LYS A 196 5.95 -15.27 19.87
N GLU A 197 6.11 -16.27 19.01
CA GLU A 197 7.22 -17.22 19.09
C GLU A 197 8.58 -16.52 18.89
N ASN A 198 8.62 -15.52 18.01
CA ASN A 198 9.81 -14.74 17.70
C ASN A 198 10.00 -13.48 18.58
N GLY A 199 9.11 -13.24 19.56
CA GLY A 199 9.19 -12.07 20.44
C GLY A 199 8.90 -10.72 19.76
N VAL A 200 8.20 -10.72 18.62
CA VAL A 200 7.87 -9.50 17.86
C VAL A 200 6.64 -8.81 18.44
N ALA A 201 6.79 -7.53 18.78
CA ALA A 201 5.74 -6.71 19.34
C ALA A 201 4.91 -6.04 18.23
N THR A 202 3.73 -6.58 17.94
CA THR A 202 2.71 -6.00 17.05
C THR A 202 1.45 -5.67 17.84
N LEU A 203 0.55 -4.86 17.29
CA LEU A 203 -0.69 -4.50 17.98
C LEU A 203 -1.47 -5.74 18.47
N PRO A 204 -1.73 -6.77 17.64
CA PRO A 204 -2.44 -7.95 18.11
C PRO A 204 -1.66 -8.84 19.08
N THR A 205 -0.33 -8.81 19.11
CA THR A 205 0.44 -9.57 20.12
C THR A 205 0.43 -8.88 21.48
N VAL A 206 0.44 -7.54 21.51
CA VAL A 206 0.49 -6.74 22.74
C VAL A 206 -0.89 -6.53 23.38
N VAL A 207 -1.89 -6.08 22.60
CA VAL A 207 -3.23 -5.77 23.15
C VAL A 207 -4.26 -6.87 22.88
N GLY A 208 -3.92 -7.86 22.07
CA GLY A 208 -4.81 -8.96 21.68
C GLY A 208 -5.72 -8.60 20.49
N VAL A 209 -6.06 -9.62 19.70
CA VAL A 209 -6.83 -9.50 18.45
C VAL A 209 -8.13 -8.72 18.60
N ARG A 210 -8.88 -8.92 19.71
CA ARG A 210 -10.15 -8.22 19.92
C ARG A 210 -9.97 -6.71 20.16
N ARG A 211 -8.91 -6.30 20.85
CA ARG A 211 -8.63 -4.86 21.06
C ARG A 211 -8.07 -4.24 19.78
N THR A 212 -7.21 -4.95 19.05
CA THR A 212 -6.78 -4.56 17.70
C THR A 212 -7.98 -4.29 16.82
N GLN A 213 -8.97 -5.19 16.77
CA GLN A 213 -10.18 -5.00 15.99
C GLN A 213 -10.94 -3.69 16.34
N LEU A 214 -11.06 -3.34 17.62
CA LEU A 214 -11.69 -2.09 18.04
C LEU A 214 -10.88 -0.85 17.60
N ILE A 215 -9.55 -0.93 17.64
CA ILE A 215 -8.67 0.13 17.14
C ILE A 215 -8.84 0.29 15.63
N LEU A 216 -8.92 -0.81 14.89
CA LEU A 216 -9.18 -0.77 13.45
C LEU A 216 -10.53 -0.11 13.12
N TYR A 217 -11.59 -0.42 13.88
CA TYR A 217 -12.87 0.30 13.72
C TYR A 217 -12.76 1.80 14.00
N ALA A 218 -12.00 2.20 15.02
CA ALA A 218 -11.76 3.61 15.28
C ALA A 218 -11.03 4.28 14.10
N MET A 219 -10.03 3.60 13.51
CA MET A 219 -9.33 4.08 12.32
C MET A 219 -10.25 4.17 11.09
N GLU A 220 -11.20 3.24 10.92
CA GLU A 220 -12.21 3.33 9.87
C GLU A 220 -13.08 4.58 10.01
N VAL A 221 -13.60 4.83 11.22
CA VAL A 221 -14.39 6.04 11.52
C VAL A 221 -13.57 7.31 11.30
N LEU A 222 -12.30 7.33 11.74
CA LEU A 222 -11.40 8.45 11.49
C LEU A 222 -11.15 8.66 9.99
N SER A 223 -11.00 7.58 9.22
CA SER A 223 -10.79 7.67 7.76
C SER A 223 -11.99 8.26 7.04
N LEU A 224 -13.21 7.88 7.43
CA LEU A 224 -14.44 8.44 6.86
C LEU A 224 -14.64 9.89 7.32
N GLY A 225 -14.43 10.17 8.61
CA GLY A 225 -14.53 11.51 9.17
C GLY A 225 -13.54 12.50 8.53
N LEU A 226 -12.32 12.04 8.23
CA LEU A 226 -11.34 12.81 7.47
C LEU A 226 -11.85 13.18 6.08
N LEU A 227 -12.38 12.22 5.32
CA LEU A 227 -12.93 12.49 3.99
C LEU A 227 -14.11 13.47 4.05
N VAL A 228 -15.05 13.25 4.98
CA VAL A 228 -16.22 14.12 5.14
C VAL A 228 -15.80 15.54 5.53
N GLY A 229 -14.89 15.68 6.51
CA GLY A 229 -14.38 16.98 6.93
C GLY A 229 -13.59 17.69 5.85
N ALA A 230 -12.73 16.97 5.12
CA ALA A 230 -11.95 17.53 4.03
C ALA A 230 -12.83 17.95 2.84
N ALA A 231 -13.87 17.18 2.52
CA ALA A 231 -14.85 17.53 1.50
C ALA A 231 -15.66 18.76 1.89
N TRP A 232 -16.09 18.85 3.16
CA TRP A 232 -16.79 20.02 3.69
C TRP A 232 -15.95 21.30 3.65
N LEU A 233 -14.63 21.17 3.84
CA LEU A 233 -13.66 22.26 3.75
C LEU A 233 -13.12 22.49 2.33
N GLU A 234 -13.67 21.80 1.33
CA GLU A 234 -13.27 21.90 -0.10
C GLU A 234 -11.81 21.55 -0.39
N TYR A 235 -11.13 20.81 0.51
CA TYR A 235 -9.77 20.31 0.27
C TYR A 235 -9.73 19.09 -0.66
N VAL A 236 -10.84 18.36 -0.74
CA VAL A 236 -11.06 17.26 -1.68
C VAL A 236 -12.47 17.40 -2.27
N PRO A 237 -12.77 16.75 -3.40
CA PRO A 237 -14.10 16.84 -4.01
C PRO A 237 -15.22 16.30 -3.11
N ILE A 238 -16.40 16.91 -3.18
CA ILE A 238 -17.59 16.54 -2.38
C ILE A 238 -18.06 15.10 -2.62
N TRP A 239 -17.72 14.52 -3.77
CA TRP A 239 -18.01 13.11 -4.09
C TRP A 239 -17.13 12.11 -3.34
N ALA A 240 -15.97 12.52 -2.79
CA ALA A 240 -14.98 11.61 -2.24
C ALA A 240 -15.51 10.70 -1.12
N PRO A 241 -16.27 11.19 -0.10
CA PRO A 241 -16.79 10.33 0.95
C PRO A 241 -17.76 9.28 0.43
N ILE A 242 -18.60 9.63 -0.54
CA ILE A 242 -19.62 8.75 -1.13
C ILE A 242 -18.94 7.70 -2.01
N ALA A 243 -18.02 8.13 -2.88
CA ALA A 243 -17.31 7.25 -3.80
C ALA A 243 -16.48 6.18 -3.07
N LEU A 244 -15.86 6.54 -1.95
CA LEU A 244 -14.97 5.65 -1.20
C LEU A 244 -15.68 4.87 -0.08
N LEU A 245 -16.95 5.17 0.22
CA LEU A 245 -17.74 4.48 1.23
C LEU A 245 -17.81 2.95 1.01
N PRO A 246 -18.01 2.42 -0.21
CA PRO A 246 -18.02 0.97 -0.43
C PRO A 246 -16.71 0.28 -0.02
N ALA A 247 -15.56 0.92 -0.24
CA ALA A 247 -14.25 0.40 0.17
C ALA A 247 -14.11 0.38 1.71
N ILE A 248 -14.57 1.46 2.37
CA ILE A 248 -14.59 1.55 3.85
C ILE A 248 -15.52 0.49 4.44
N VAL A 249 -16.74 0.32 3.91
CA VAL A 249 -17.69 -0.71 4.38
C VAL A 249 -17.12 -2.11 4.19
N TYR A 250 -16.52 -2.37 3.03
CA TYR A 250 -15.84 -3.64 2.75
C TYR A 250 -14.71 -3.91 3.74
N SER A 251 -13.91 -2.90 4.06
CA SER A 251 -12.88 -2.97 5.08
C SER A 251 -13.42 -3.28 6.47
N VAL A 252 -14.45 -2.55 6.92
CA VAL A 252 -15.13 -2.78 8.21
C VAL A 252 -15.62 -4.22 8.29
N TRP A 253 -16.15 -4.77 7.19
CA TRP A 253 -16.55 -6.17 7.12
C TRP A 253 -15.37 -7.15 7.25
N ILE A 254 -14.22 -6.86 6.62
CA ILE A 254 -12.98 -7.66 6.81
C ILE A 254 -12.56 -7.61 8.28
N THR A 255 -12.49 -6.41 8.87
CA THR A 255 -12.16 -6.22 10.29
C THR A 255 -13.11 -6.99 11.19
N TYR A 256 -14.41 -6.99 10.90
CA TYR A 256 -15.40 -7.84 11.60
C TYR A 256 -15.07 -9.32 11.47
N ALA A 257 -14.80 -9.78 10.25
CA ALA A 257 -14.57 -11.18 9.94
C ALA A 257 -13.34 -11.78 10.64
N LEU A 258 -12.37 -10.96 11.06
CA LEU A 258 -11.18 -11.40 11.83
C LEU A 258 -11.53 -12.16 13.11
N THR A 259 -12.65 -11.81 13.77
CA THR A 259 -13.07 -12.47 15.02
C THR A 259 -14.51 -12.98 14.98
N GLY A 260 -15.35 -12.41 14.12
CA GLY A 260 -16.77 -12.70 14.03
C GLY A 260 -17.13 -13.86 13.09
N THR A 261 -16.15 -14.51 12.46
CA THR A 261 -16.38 -15.61 11.52
C THR A 261 -15.35 -16.72 11.65
N SER A 262 -15.67 -17.92 11.15
CA SER A 262 -14.73 -19.05 11.05
C SER A 262 -13.88 -19.00 9.77
N ARG A 263 -13.79 -17.85 9.10
CA ARG A 263 -13.00 -17.71 7.86
C ARG A 263 -11.51 -17.72 8.20
N SER A 264 -10.69 -18.23 7.29
CA SER A 264 -9.24 -18.16 7.47
C SER A 264 -8.75 -16.72 7.36
N VAL A 265 -7.92 -16.31 8.33
CA VAL A 265 -7.32 -14.96 8.36
C VAL A 265 -6.48 -14.71 7.10
N GLU A 266 -5.79 -15.73 6.60
CA GLU A 266 -5.04 -15.66 5.34
C GLU A 266 -5.92 -15.20 4.15
N ARG A 267 -7.14 -15.75 4.01
CA ARG A 267 -8.06 -15.32 2.95
C ARG A 267 -8.56 -13.90 3.17
N LEU A 268 -8.71 -13.48 4.43
CA LEU A 268 -9.08 -12.11 4.76
C LEU A 268 -7.97 -11.12 4.39
N CYS A 269 -6.70 -11.48 4.54
CA CYS A 269 -5.57 -10.70 4.04
C CYS A 269 -5.58 -10.58 2.50
N THR A 270 -5.82 -11.67 1.77
CA THR A 270 -5.95 -11.58 0.30
C THR A 270 -7.15 -10.73 -0.12
N LEU A 271 -8.27 -10.83 0.59
CA LEU A 271 -9.44 -9.99 0.36
C LEU A 271 -9.18 -8.52 0.65
N ARG A 272 -8.32 -8.23 1.65
CA ARG A 272 -7.89 -6.88 2.01
C ARG A 272 -7.18 -6.20 0.84
N ASP A 273 -6.30 -6.91 0.14
CA ASP A 273 -5.61 -6.40 -1.05
C ASP A 273 -6.58 -6.03 -2.19
N GLY A 274 -7.78 -6.61 -2.19
CA GLY A 274 -8.85 -6.29 -3.14
C GLY A 274 -9.56 -4.96 -2.90
N GLU A 275 -9.32 -4.29 -1.77
CA GLU A 275 -9.97 -3.02 -1.43
C GLU A 275 -9.69 -1.93 -2.48
N GLY A 276 -8.48 -1.86 -3.02
CA GLY A 276 -8.10 -0.88 -4.04
C GLY A 276 -8.99 -0.93 -5.28
N VAL A 277 -9.54 -2.10 -5.63
CA VAL A 277 -10.49 -2.24 -6.75
C VAL A 277 -11.77 -1.47 -6.47
N LEU A 278 -12.30 -1.56 -5.24
CA LEU A 278 -13.51 -0.83 -4.84
C LEU A 278 -13.27 0.68 -4.81
N MET A 279 -12.08 1.11 -4.36
CA MET A 279 -11.71 2.52 -4.39
C MET A 279 -11.72 3.08 -5.81
N VAL A 280 -11.04 2.39 -6.74
CA VAL A 280 -10.97 2.80 -8.16
C VAL A 280 -12.36 2.83 -8.79
N LEU A 281 -13.17 1.79 -8.59
CA LEU A 281 -14.53 1.74 -9.12
C LEU A 281 -15.39 2.89 -8.60
N GLY A 282 -15.30 3.19 -7.30
CA GLY A 282 -16.01 4.31 -6.70
C GLY A 282 -15.65 5.66 -7.34
N VAL A 283 -14.35 5.92 -7.50
CA VAL A 283 -13.86 7.15 -8.16
C VAL A 283 -14.32 7.22 -9.61
N VAL A 284 -14.20 6.13 -10.38
CA VAL A 284 -14.63 6.09 -11.79
C VAL A 284 -16.14 6.35 -11.91
N VAL A 285 -16.96 5.77 -11.04
CA VAL A 285 -18.41 6.00 -11.01
C VAL A 285 -18.73 7.46 -10.68
N ALA A 286 -18.03 8.06 -9.73
CA ALA A 286 -18.21 9.47 -9.38
C ALA A 286 -17.84 10.41 -10.54
N LEU A 287 -16.71 10.16 -11.19
CA LEU A 287 -16.20 11.00 -12.28
C LEU A 287 -16.96 10.81 -13.61
N SER A 288 -17.60 9.67 -13.82
CA SER A 288 -18.44 9.41 -15.01
C SER A 288 -19.84 10.04 -14.93
N GLY A 289 -20.20 10.65 -13.79
CA GLY A 289 -21.51 11.28 -13.59
C GLY A 289 -22.67 10.29 -13.47
N VAL A 290 -22.39 8.99 -13.28
CA VAL A 290 -23.40 7.93 -13.14
C VAL A 290 -24.18 8.07 -11.82
N VAL A 291 -23.63 8.79 -10.85
CA VAL A 291 -24.33 9.23 -9.64
C VAL A 291 -24.31 10.76 -9.61
N PRO A 292 -25.45 11.46 -9.60
CA PRO A 292 -25.49 12.89 -9.34
C PRO A 292 -25.11 13.11 -7.88
N VAL A 293 -23.81 13.29 -7.62
CA VAL A 293 -23.37 13.85 -6.35
C VAL A 293 -23.68 15.35 -6.41
N PRO A 294 -24.36 15.93 -5.41
CA PRO A 294 -24.58 17.37 -5.38
C PRO A 294 -23.22 18.08 -5.46
N VAL A 295 -23.10 18.97 -6.44
CA VAL A 295 -21.95 19.85 -6.66
C VAL A 295 -21.80 20.80 -5.48
#